data_AF-A0A4Y9LW81-F1
#
_entry.id   AF-A0A4Y9LW81-F1
#
_cell.length_a   1.000
_cell.length_b   1.000
_cell.length_c   1.000
_cell.angle_alpha   90.00
_cell.angle_beta   90.00
_cell.angle_gamma   90.00
#
_symmetry.space_group_name_H-M   'P 1'
#
loop_
_entity.id
_entity.type
_entity.pdbx_description
1 polymer ?
#
loop_
_entity_poly.entity_id
_entity_poly.type
_entity_poly.pdbx_seq_one_letter_code
_entity_poly.pdbx_strand_id
1 'polypeptide(L)'
;MLLGAAALAFLPLSLTSAQTGPAPAGAKKFLTVDGKPPLILGHRGVPGLVPEETEASYDLAAALGTDALEEDLHLTKDCVLVVRHNPWLADNTNIAEVAKTNASVAARKRTVPGVRVKAPTPTSGPADYLTDLADPADPKSVLKSLIVDGEDHTNDWSISDFTMAELKSWIGGTTYDAANERPKVFNGKFPVISFQDVIDIAKARSKETGRPVLVYPETKNPTWNNAQAIANGCGAAGSHPLEDALIKIIKDNGLNTKDAPILVQSFEPGSLKYMRSHGLETRQVQLIDGNGIDFKTGKVLLDNITNSRPFDWTIAGDARLYDAMLTPEGLAEIKTYADGIGPWKPYIVPLRIVPWKDSNADGTPYKGSTPEASTQDATSLVADAHKLGLFVHVFTFRNEKKYLAADYRGDPVLEYLKFFRLGVDGVFTDFTHTGVAARAAYLRELGW
;
A
#
# COMPACT_ATOMS: atom_id res chain seq x y z
N MET A 1 -23.15 37.94 27.95
CA MET A 1 -21.69 37.99 27.72
C MET A 1 -21.39 37.11 26.53
N LEU A 2 -20.90 37.75 25.46
CA LEU A 2 -20.63 37.16 24.15
C LEU A 2 -19.47 36.17 24.23
N LEU A 3 -19.60 35.01 23.58
CA LEU A 3 -18.48 34.23 23.07
C LEU A 3 -18.77 33.97 21.59
N GLY A 4 -17.99 34.63 20.74
CA GLY A 4 -18.19 34.70 19.30
C GLY A 4 -17.80 33.40 18.60
N ALA A 5 -18.68 32.94 17.72
CA ALA A 5 -18.38 31.94 16.72
C ALA A 5 -17.49 32.58 15.64
N ALA A 6 -16.25 32.11 15.54
CA ALA A 6 -15.41 32.40 14.38
C ALA A 6 -15.91 31.54 13.22
N ALA A 7 -16.68 32.16 12.31
CA ALA A 7 -17.01 31.57 11.03
C ALA A 7 -15.73 31.50 10.17
N LEU A 8 -15.17 30.31 10.02
CA LEU A 8 -14.22 30.01 8.96
C LEU A 8 -14.99 30.10 7.64
N ALA A 9 -14.78 31.20 6.92
CA ALA A 9 -15.27 31.36 5.56
C ALA A 9 -14.52 30.37 4.65
N PHE A 10 -15.16 29.23 4.39
CA PHE A 10 -14.78 28.36 3.27
C PHE A 10 -15.11 29.10 1.98
N LEU A 11 -14.09 29.65 1.32
CA LEU A 11 -14.18 29.97 -0.10
C LEU A 11 -14.39 28.65 -0.85
N PRO A 12 -15.47 28.48 -1.62
CA PRO A 12 -15.60 27.33 -2.48
C PRO A 12 -14.54 27.47 -3.57
N LEU A 13 -13.45 26.70 -3.48
CA LEU A 13 -12.73 26.36 -4.70
C LEU A 13 -13.71 25.51 -5.50
N SER A 14 -14.30 26.13 -6.53
CA SER A 14 -14.95 25.40 -7.61
C SER A 14 -13.92 24.45 -8.22
N LEU A 15 -13.87 23.22 -7.71
CA LEU A 15 -13.25 22.08 -8.35
C LEU A 15 -14.10 21.81 -9.59
N THR A 16 -13.83 22.55 -10.67
CA THR A 16 -14.29 22.17 -11.98
C THR A 16 -13.79 20.75 -12.22
N SER A 17 -14.74 19.83 -12.39
CA SER A 17 -14.54 18.52 -12.99
C SER A 17 -13.41 18.61 -14.01
N ALA A 18 -12.38 17.75 -13.92
CA ALA A 18 -11.41 17.59 -14.98
C ALA A 18 -12.19 17.18 -16.24
N GLN A 19 -12.55 18.18 -17.03
CA GLN A 19 -13.39 18.03 -18.20
C GLN A 19 -12.59 17.27 -19.24
N THR A 20 -13.26 16.31 -19.86
CA THR A 20 -12.97 15.69 -21.14
C THR A 20 -13.04 16.69 -22.31
N GLY A 21 -12.73 17.97 -22.06
CA GLY A 21 -12.64 19.00 -23.08
C GLY A 21 -11.36 18.84 -23.90
N PRO A 22 -11.35 19.29 -25.17
CA PRO A 22 -10.13 19.32 -25.96
C PRO A 22 -9.07 20.18 -25.25
N ALA A 23 -7.82 19.73 -25.30
CA ALA A 23 -6.69 20.44 -24.71
C ALA A 23 -6.67 21.91 -25.15
N PRO A 24 -6.39 22.88 -24.25
CA PRO A 24 -6.20 24.26 -24.64
C PRO A 24 -5.15 24.40 -25.75
N ALA A 25 -5.34 25.34 -26.66
CA ALA A 25 -4.38 25.59 -27.73
C ALA A 25 -2.99 25.93 -27.13
N GLY A 26 -1.98 25.13 -27.46
CA GLY A 26 -0.62 25.28 -26.94
C GLY A 26 -0.31 24.50 -25.66
N ALA A 27 -1.29 23.78 -25.08
CA ALA A 27 -1.05 22.93 -23.92
C ALA A 27 -0.10 21.77 -24.27
N LYS A 28 0.86 21.51 -23.38
CA LYS A 28 1.78 20.37 -23.50
C LYS A 28 1.03 19.07 -23.14
N LYS A 29 1.40 17.98 -23.81
CA LYS A 29 0.85 16.65 -23.53
C LYS A 29 1.41 16.11 -22.21
N PHE A 30 0.61 15.31 -21.51
CA PHE A 30 1.08 14.50 -20.40
C PHE A 30 2.01 13.40 -20.90
N LEU A 31 2.98 13.01 -20.07
CA LEU A 31 3.92 11.92 -20.35
C LEU A 31 3.43 10.56 -19.81
N THR A 32 2.25 10.53 -19.20
CA THR A 32 1.55 9.31 -18.79
C THR A 32 1.21 8.44 -20.00
N VAL A 33 1.11 7.14 -19.79
CA VAL A 33 0.90 6.15 -20.87
C VAL A 33 -0.45 6.34 -21.57
N ASP A 34 -1.45 6.87 -20.86
CA ASP A 34 -2.79 7.15 -21.41
C ASP A 34 -2.97 8.62 -21.83
N GLY A 35 -1.95 9.46 -21.65
CA GLY A 35 -1.97 10.88 -21.99
C GLY A 35 -2.91 11.72 -21.14
N LYS A 36 -3.30 11.26 -19.93
CA LYS A 36 -4.14 12.00 -18.96
C LYS A 36 -3.31 12.54 -17.78
N PRO A 37 -3.86 13.47 -16.98
CA PRO A 37 -3.21 13.89 -15.74
C PRO A 37 -2.90 12.70 -14.82
N PRO A 38 -1.76 12.71 -14.10
CA PRO A 38 -1.44 11.64 -13.16
C PRO A 38 -2.49 11.54 -12.05
N LEU A 39 -2.75 10.32 -11.60
CA LEU A 39 -3.69 10.03 -10.51
C LEU A 39 -3.10 10.37 -9.15
N ILE A 40 -3.92 10.92 -8.26
CA ILE A 40 -3.63 11.04 -6.84
C ILE A 40 -4.34 9.89 -6.14
N LEU A 41 -3.55 8.95 -5.61
CA LEU A 41 -4.03 7.73 -4.99
C LEU A 41 -3.89 7.89 -3.47
N GLY A 42 -5.02 7.93 -2.76
CA GLY A 42 -5.06 8.12 -1.32
C GLY A 42 -4.66 6.83 -0.63
N HIS A 43 -3.36 6.71 -0.32
CA HIS A 43 -2.77 5.55 0.34
C HIS A 43 -3.43 5.40 1.71
N ARG A 44 -4.21 4.34 1.91
CA ARG A 44 -5.00 4.09 3.13
C ARG A 44 -5.95 5.24 3.49
N GLY A 45 -6.41 5.98 2.48
CA GLY A 45 -7.12 7.24 2.61
C GLY A 45 -6.19 8.45 2.74
N VAL A 46 -6.10 9.04 3.94
CA VAL A 46 -5.25 10.20 4.26
C VAL A 46 -4.58 10.03 5.65
N PRO A 47 -3.73 8.99 5.80
CA PRO A 47 -3.14 8.59 7.07
C PRO A 47 -2.24 9.66 7.69
N GLY A 48 -1.80 10.65 6.90
CA GLY A 48 -1.10 11.85 7.38
C GLY A 48 -1.92 12.71 8.36
N LEU A 49 -3.26 12.58 8.36
CA LEU A 49 -4.17 13.44 9.12
C LEU A 49 -5.14 12.67 10.04
N VAL A 50 -5.56 11.47 9.65
CA VAL A 50 -6.58 10.65 10.32
C VAL A 50 -6.07 9.19 10.35
N PRO A 51 -6.37 8.38 11.38
CA PRO A 51 -5.98 6.96 11.40
C PRO A 51 -6.29 6.25 10.09
N GLU A 52 -5.28 5.56 9.56
CA GLU A 52 -5.33 4.86 8.29
C GLU A 52 -6.52 3.91 8.20
N GLU A 53 -7.09 3.76 7.00
CA GLU A 53 -8.09 2.71 6.71
C GLU A 53 -9.35 2.72 7.58
N THR A 54 -9.71 3.92 8.04
CA THR A 54 -10.97 4.19 8.72
C THR A 54 -11.92 4.92 7.79
N GLU A 55 -13.23 4.82 8.05
CA GLU A 55 -14.26 5.58 7.31
C GLU A 55 -13.90 7.07 7.22
N ALA A 56 -13.45 7.68 8.33
CA ALA A 56 -13.06 9.08 8.37
C ALA A 56 -11.83 9.41 7.50
N SER A 57 -10.86 8.48 7.39
CA SER A 57 -9.70 8.64 6.50
C SER A 57 -10.14 8.63 5.05
N TYR A 58 -10.99 7.68 4.66
CA TYR A 58 -11.50 7.55 3.30
C TYR A 58 -12.40 8.72 2.89
N ASP A 59 -13.32 9.11 3.76
CA ASP A 59 -14.20 10.26 3.54
C ASP A 59 -13.42 11.55 3.36
N LEU A 60 -12.43 11.79 4.22
CA LEU A 60 -11.60 12.98 4.11
C LEU A 60 -10.74 12.94 2.84
N ALA A 61 -10.17 11.79 2.46
CA ALA A 61 -9.42 11.66 1.22
C ALA A 61 -10.29 11.95 -0.01
N ALA A 62 -11.53 11.43 -0.06
CA ALA A 62 -12.50 11.73 -1.09
C ALA A 62 -12.84 13.23 -1.16
N ALA A 63 -13.10 13.85 -0.01
CA ALA A 63 -13.38 15.28 0.09
C ALA A 63 -12.20 16.17 -0.33
N LEU A 64 -10.97 15.69 -0.13
CA LEU A 64 -9.73 16.37 -0.55
C LEU A 64 -9.40 16.14 -2.04
N GLY A 65 -10.19 15.34 -2.76
CA GLY A 65 -10.08 15.17 -4.21
C GLY A 65 -9.18 14.02 -4.67
N THR A 66 -8.99 12.99 -3.85
CA THR A 66 -8.30 11.75 -4.29
C THR A 66 -9.02 11.08 -5.47
N ASP A 67 -8.29 10.46 -6.38
CA ASP A 67 -8.85 9.67 -7.49
C ASP A 67 -9.17 8.24 -7.10
N ALA A 68 -8.41 7.67 -6.16
CA ALA A 68 -8.65 6.36 -5.62
C ALA A 68 -8.54 6.35 -4.09
N LEU A 69 -9.34 5.49 -3.47
CA LEU A 69 -9.15 5.01 -2.11
C LEU A 69 -8.35 3.72 -2.23
N GLU A 70 -7.25 3.61 -1.50
CA GLU A 70 -6.46 2.37 -1.46
C GLU A 70 -6.73 1.61 -0.17
N GLU A 71 -6.79 0.29 -0.29
CA GLU A 71 -7.21 -0.61 0.78
C GLU A 71 -6.27 -1.81 0.87
N ASP A 72 -5.77 -2.12 2.05
CA ASP A 72 -5.02 -3.32 2.36
C ASP A 72 -5.99 -4.41 2.85
N LEU A 73 -6.08 -5.57 2.16
CA LEU A 73 -7.08 -6.60 2.44
C LEU A 73 -6.53 -7.86 3.13
N HIS A 74 -7.25 -8.29 4.17
CA HIS A 74 -7.13 -9.59 4.83
C HIS A 74 -8.48 -10.30 4.93
N LEU A 75 -8.47 -11.58 5.35
CA LEU A 75 -9.68 -12.31 5.73
C LEU A 75 -9.85 -12.41 7.25
N THR A 76 -11.05 -12.11 7.71
CA THR A 76 -11.50 -12.38 9.09
C THR A 76 -11.76 -13.87 9.31
N LYS A 77 -11.97 -14.26 10.57
CA LYS A 77 -12.35 -15.62 10.97
C LYS A 77 -13.60 -16.14 10.25
N ASP A 78 -14.54 -15.25 9.96
CA ASP A 78 -15.80 -15.51 9.25
C ASP A 78 -15.71 -15.21 7.75
N CYS A 79 -14.50 -15.20 7.18
CA CYS A 79 -14.24 -15.15 5.75
C CYS A 79 -14.68 -13.84 5.07
N VAL A 80 -14.70 -12.73 5.82
CA VAL A 80 -15.03 -11.41 5.29
C VAL A 80 -13.74 -10.64 4.98
N LEU A 81 -13.71 -9.94 3.86
CA LEU A 81 -12.62 -9.04 3.52
C LEU A 81 -12.66 -7.82 4.45
N VAL A 82 -11.62 -7.71 5.27
CA VAL A 82 -11.39 -6.60 6.19
C VAL A 82 -10.26 -5.74 5.68
N VAL A 83 -10.41 -4.44 5.82
CA VAL A 83 -9.42 -3.44 5.41
C VAL A 83 -8.53 -3.18 6.60
N ARG A 84 -7.26 -3.60 6.53
CA ARG A 84 -6.16 -3.27 7.46
C ARG A 84 -4.80 -3.50 6.79
N HIS A 85 -3.82 -2.62 7.04
CA HIS A 85 -2.46 -2.80 6.53
C HIS A 85 -1.76 -4.08 7.01
N ASN A 86 -1.83 -4.33 8.32
CA ASN A 86 -1.13 -5.45 8.94
C ASN A 86 -2.13 -6.49 9.46
N PRO A 87 -1.79 -7.79 9.37
CA PRO A 87 -2.59 -8.86 9.92
C PRO A 87 -2.44 -9.04 11.43
N TRP A 88 -1.47 -8.38 12.06
CA TRP A 88 -1.40 -8.21 13.52
C TRP A 88 -1.98 -6.84 13.89
N LEU A 89 -2.50 -6.71 15.11
CA LEU A 89 -3.39 -5.59 15.43
C LEU A 89 -2.76 -4.55 16.37
N ALA A 90 -1.66 -4.81 17.08
CA ALA A 90 -1.20 -3.87 18.12
C ALA A 90 -0.53 -2.59 17.62
N ASP A 91 0.01 -2.55 16.41
CA ASP A 91 0.76 -1.39 15.91
C ASP A 91 -0.13 -0.28 15.35
N ASN A 92 -1.32 -0.65 14.86
CA ASN A 92 -2.19 0.24 14.11
C ASN A 92 -3.67 0.15 14.55
N THR A 93 -3.96 -0.48 15.69
CA THR A 93 -5.27 -0.40 16.38
C THR A 93 -5.14 -0.03 17.86
N ASN A 94 -6.28 0.04 18.55
CA ASN A 94 -6.36 0.16 20.01
C ASN A 94 -6.48 -1.20 20.75
N ILE A 95 -6.22 -2.34 20.09
CA ILE A 95 -6.49 -3.68 20.64
C ILE A 95 -5.85 -3.93 22.01
N ALA A 96 -4.63 -3.43 22.24
CA ALA A 96 -3.95 -3.59 23.52
C ALA A 96 -4.67 -2.88 24.67
N GLU A 97 -5.32 -1.74 24.41
CA GLU A 97 -6.17 -1.05 25.39
C GLU A 97 -7.48 -1.80 25.60
N VAL A 98 -8.09 -2.31 24.53
CA VAL A 98 -9.30 -3.13 24.59
C VAL A 98 -9.07 -4.41 25.40
N ALA A 99 -7.93 -5.08 25.22
CA ALA A 99 -7.57 -6.30 25.94
C ALA A 99 -7.46 -6.11 27.46
N LYS A 100 -7.23 -4.89 27.95
CA LYS A 100 -7.19 -4.62 29.41
C LYS A 100 -8.56 -4.77 30.07
N THR A 101 -9.64 -4.59 29.32
CA THR A 101 -11.02 -4.60 29.84
C THR A 101 -11.91 -5.66 29.18
N ASN A 102 -11.51 -6.22 28.05
CA ASN A 102 -12.21 -7.30 27.35
C ASN A 102 -11.41 -8.61 27.43
N ALA A 103 -11.84 -9.51 28.32
CA ALA A 103 -11.18 -10.80 28.53
C ALA A 103 -11.19 -11.72 27.29
N SER A 104 -12.22 -11.62 26.44
CA SER A 104 -12.30 -12.40 25.20
C SER A 104 -11.26 -11.95 24.18
N VAL A 105 -10.98 -10.65 24.10
CA VAL A 105 -9.88 -10.12 23.29
C VAL A 105 -8.54 -10.53 23.90
N ALA A 106 -8.34 -10.34 25.20
CA ALA A 106 -7.09 -10.69 25.88
C ALA A 106 -6.69 -12.16 25.66
N ALA A 107 -7.65 -13.08 25.68
CA ALA A 107 -7.41 -14.51 25.51
C ALA A 107 -6.98 -14.93 24.08
N ARG A 108 -7.13 -14.05 23.08
CA ARG A 108 -6.78 -14.34 21.66
C ARG A 108 -5.35 -13.91 21.29
N LYS A 109 -4.56 -13.47 22.28
CA LYS A 109 -3.16 -13.12 22.04
C LYS A 109 -2.38 -14.38 21.66
N ARG A 110 -1.75 -14.39 20.48
CA ARG A 110 -0.96 -15.52 19.99
C ARG A 110 0.43 -15.51 20.63
N THR A 111 0.74 -16.55 21.40
CA THR A 111 1.99 -16.65 22.18
C THR A 111 2.86 -17.84 21.79
N VAL A 112 2.39 -18.70 20.88
CA VAL A 112 3.16 -19.85 20.42
C VAL A 112 4.27 -19.39 19.48
N PRO A 113 5.56 -19.66 19.77
CA PRO A 113 6.65 -19.26 18.89
C PRO A 113 6.54 -19.90 17.50
N GLY A 114 7.03 -19.20 16.48
CA GLY A 114 7.19 -19.77 15.15
C GLY A 114 8.23 -20.87 15.08
N VAL A 115 8.14 -21.70 14.04
CA VAL A 115 9.12 -22.78 13.77
C VAL A 115 10.05 -22.36 12.65
N ARG A 116 11.37 -22.55 12.82
CA ARG A 116 12.35 -22.31 11.74
C ARG A 116 12.33 -23.46 10.74
N VAL A 117 12.19 -23.12 9.47
CA VAL A 117 12.25 -24.05 8.33
C VAL A 117 13.29 -23.60 7.30
N LYS A 118 13.80 -24.55 6.52
CA LYS A 118 14.77 -24.28 5.46
C LYS A 118 14.06 -23.70 4.24
N ALA A 119 14.60 -22.62 3.68
CA ALA A 119 14.18 -22.13 2.37
C ALA A 119 14.59 -23.14 1.29
N PRO A 120 13.72 -23.43 0.30
CA PRO A 120 14.13 -24.20 -0.86
C PRO A 120 15.19 -23.42 -1.65
N THR A 121 16.39 -24.00 -1.83
CA THR A 121 17.44 -23.51 -2.74
C THR A 121 17.83 -22.02 -2.60
N PRO A 122 18.42 -21.57 -1.47
CA PRO A 122 18.81 -20.18 -1.31
C PRO A 122 20.09 -19.88 -2.12
N THR A 123 19.96 -19.32 -3.32
CA THR A 123 21.09 -18.66 -4.01
C THR A 123 21.15 -17.15 -3.69
N SER A 124 20.06 -16.58 -3.16
CA SER A 124 19.95 -15.27 -2.49
C SER A 124 18.77 -15.30 -1.49
N GLY A 125 18.70 -14.33 -0.56
CA GLY A 125 17.70 -14.31 0.53
C GLY A 125 18.09 -15.18 1.74
N PRO A 126 17.22 -15.32 2.76
CA PRO A 126 17.55 -16.08 3.96
C PRO A 126 17.57 -17.59 3.70
N ALA A 127 18.56 -18.28 4.26
CA ALA A 127 18.65 -19.75 4.17
C ALA A 127 17.52 -20.46 4.94
N ASP A 128 16.99 -19.79 5.96
CA ASP A 128 15.97 -20.29 6.88
C ASP A 128 14.97 -19.17 7.17
N TYR A 129 13.69 -19.50 7.29
CA TYR A 129 12.65 -18.55 7.67
C TYR A 129 11.74 -19.12 8.77
N LEU A 130 11.00 -18.25 9.46
CA LEU A 130 10.00 -18.70 10.43
C LEU A 130 8.70 -19.05 9.70
N THR A 131 7.99 -20.07 10.17
CA THR A 131 6.61 -20.36 9.77
C THR A 131 5.71 -20.38 10.99
N ASP A 132 4.45 -20.02 10.78
CA ASP A 132 3.35 -20.16 11.73
C ASP A 132 2.80 -21.59 11.80
N LEU A 133 3.17 -22.49 10.88
CA LEU A 133 2.86 -23.92 10.93
C LEU A 133 3.65 -24.60 12.06
N ALA A 134 3.20 -24.38 13.30
CA ALA A 134 3.84 -24.91 14.51
C ALA A 134 3.84 -26.44 14.62
N ASP A 135 2.91 -27.14 13.96
CA ASP A 135 2.86 -28.60 13.89
C ASP A 135 2.57 -29.05 12.45
N PRO A 136 3.54 -29.61 11.72
CA PRO A 136 3.35 -30.08 10.35
C PRO A 136 2.26 -31.17 10.19
N ALA A 137 1.88 -31.85 11.27
CA ALA A 137 0.80 -32.84 11.26
C ALA A 137 -0.60 -32.22 11.50
N ASP A 138 -0.67 -30.97 11.97
CA ASP A 138 -1.90 -30.22 12.22
C ASP A 138 -1.89 -28.91 11.42
N PRO A 139 -2.45 -28.89 10.19
CA PRO A 139 -2.52 -27.67 9.38
C PRO A 139 -3.22 -26.49 10.06
N LYS A 140 -4.01 -26.71 11.11
CA LYS A 140 -4.63 -25.63 11.90
C LYS A 140 -3.68 -25.00 12.90
N SER A 141 -2.46 -25.53 13.07
CA SER A 141 -1.46 -24.96 13.97
C SER A 141 -1.05 -23.55 13.56
N VAL A 142 -1.25 -23.17 12.29
CA VAL A 142 -1.06 -21.80 11.78
C VAL A 142 -1.86 -20.75 12.56
N LEU A 143 -2.94 -21.13 13.22
CA LEU A 143 -3.76 -20.24 14.05
C LEU A 143 -3.17 -19.97 15.45
N LYS A 144 -2.06 -20.63 15.82
CA LYS A 144 -1.48 -20.53 17.18
C LYS A 144 -0.30 -19.56 17.25
N SER A 145 0.51 -19.53 16.19
CA SER A 145 1.65 -18.63 16.01
C SER A 145 1.26 -17.45 15.14
N LEU A 146 1.97 -16.33 15.27
CA LEU A 146 1.77 -15.16 14.42
C LEU A 146 3.06 -14.82 13.72
N ILE A 147 3.37 -15.63 12.71
CA ILE A 147 4.49 -15.41 11.81
C ILE A 147 3.90 -15.05 10.45
N VAL A 148 4.31 -13.92 9.90
CA VAL A 148 3.78 -13.39 8.64
C VAL A 148 4.96 -13.25 7.70
N ASP A 149 4.94 -14.00 6.60
CA ASP A 149 6.00 -14.00 5.59
C ASP A 149 7.43 -14.17 6.17
N GLY A 150 7.53 -14.92 7.27
CA GLY A 150 8.78 -15.19 7.98
C GLY A 150 9.19 -14.17 9.04
N GLU A 151 8.42 -13.10 9.23
CA GLU A 151 8.57 -12.13 10.31
C GLU A 151 7.80 -12.54 11.57
N ASP A 152 8.41 -12.34 12.74
CA ASP A 152 7.87 -12.75 14.02
C ASP A 152 7.05 -11.64 14.69
N HIS A 153 5.74 -11.87 14.80
CA HIS A 153 4.79 -11.03 15.53
C HIS A 153 4.17 -11.78 16.71
N THR A 154 4.90 -12.74 17.28
CA THR A 154 4.50 -13.44 18.52
C THR A 154 4.27 -12.41 19.64
N ASN A 155 3.26 -12.66 20.46
CA ASN A 155 2.73 -11.74 21.46
C ASN A 155 1.96 -10.55 20.87
N ASP A 156 1.21 -10.80 19.80
CA ASP A 156 0.19 -9.89 19.26
C ASP A 156 -1.13 -10.67 19.00
N TRP A 157 -2.13 -9.99 18.47
CA TRP A 157 -3.44 -10.51 18.10
C TRP A 157 -3.57 -10.54 16.59
N SER A 158 -3.99 -11.67 16.03
CA SER A 158 -4.20 -11.78 14.60
C SER A 158 -5.59 -11.30 14.20
N ILE A 159 -5.67 -10.58 13.09
CA ILE A 159 -6.93 -10.17 12.46
C ILE A 159 -7.82 -11.36 12.09
N SER A 160 -7.22 -12.52 11.78
CA SER A 160 -7.92 -13.75 11.41
C SER A 160 -8.53 -14.51 12.61
N ASP A 161 -8.30 -14.04 13.84
CA ASP A 161 -8.91 -14.61 15.06
C ASP A 161 -10.26 -13.98 15.43
N PHE A 162 -10.68 -12.95 14.70
CA PHE A 162 -11.89 -12.18 14.95
C PHE A 162 -12.85 -12.27 13.78
N THR A 163 -14.15 -12.27 14.08
CA THR A 163 -15.18 -12.03 13.06
C THR A 163 -15.21 -10.55 12.67
N MET A 164 -15.75 -10.22 11.50
CA MET A 164 -15.92 -8.83 11.09
C MET A 164 -16.78 -8.04 12.09
N ALA A 165 -17.82 -8.68 12.65
CA ALA A 165 -18.69 -8.06 13.64
C ALA A 165 -17.95 -7.72 14.95
N GLU A 166 -17.06 -8.60 15.40
CA GLU A 166 -16.21 -8.34 16.57
C GLU A 166 -15.23 -7.20 16.32
N LEU A 167 -14.57 -7.18 15.15
CA LEU A 167 -13.64 -6.10 14.78
C LEU A 167 -14.37 -4.75 14.74
N LYS A 168 -15.52 -4.66 14.05
CA LYS A 168 -16.35 -3.45 14.02
C LYS A 168 -16.78 -2.97 15.41
N SER A 169 -17.07 -3.90 16.32
CA SER A 169 -17.63 -3.58 17.63
C SER A 169 -16.59 -3.18 18.66
N TRP A 170 -15.38 -3.75 18.59
CA TRP A 170 -14.39 -3.63 19.66
C TRP A 170 -13.15 -2.85 19.27
N ILE A 171 -12.74 -2.93 18.01
CA ILE A 171 -11.40 -2.51 17.59
C ILE A 171 -11.50 -1.24 16.76
N GLY A 172 -10.78 -0.21 17.20
CA GLY A 172 -10.65 1.05 16.50
C GLY A 172 -9.25 1.24 15.91
N GLY A 173 -9.19 1.78 14.70
CA GLY A 173 -7.94 2.09 14.01
C GLY A 173 -7.13 3.19 14.70
N THR A 174 -5.81 3.14 14.56
CA THR A 174 -4.88 4.15 15.08
C THR A 174 -3.85 4.55 14.03
N THR A 175 -3.25 5.72 14.23
CA THR A 175 -2.14 6.20 13.40
C THR A 175 -0.93 5.26 13.49
N TYR A 176 -0.44 4.79 12.34
CA TYR A 176 0.66 3.83 12.22
C TYR A 176 1.96 4.49 11.75
N ASP A 177 2.08 4.76 10.44
CA ASP A 177 3.26 5.38 9.85
C ASP A 177 3.52 6.76 10.45
N ALA A 178 4.78 7.05 10.77
CA ALA A 178 5.19 8.30 11.42
C ALA A 178 4.30 8.69 12.62
N ALA A 179 3.83 7.71 13.40
CA ALA A 179 2.99 7.93 14.60
C ALA A 179 3.62 8.86 15.65
N ASN A 180 4.94 9.07 15.62
CA ASN A 180 5.61 10.05 16.47
C ASN A 180 5.37 11.52 16.05
N GLU A 181 4.96 11.76 14.81
CA GLU A 181 4.78 13.10 14.20
C GLU A 181 3.32 13.40 13.84
N ARG A 182 2.53 12.36 13.54
CA ARG A 182 1.15 12.49 13.06
C ARG A 182 0.12 12.67 14.19
N PRO A 183 -1.05 13.28 13.91
CA PRO A 183 -2.12 13.45 14.91
C PRO A 183 -2.60 12.12 15.50
N LYS A 184 -2.89 12.12 16.81
CA LYS A 184 -3.43 10.96 17.55
C LYS A 184 -4.82 11.18 18.12
N VAL A 185 -5.42 12.35 17.88
CA VAL A 185 -6.70 12.77 18.47
C VAL A 185 -7.87 11.85 18.07
N PHE A 186 -7.72 11.09 16.98
CA PHE A 186 -8.72 10.15 16.47
C PHE A 186 -8.39 8.68 16.73
N ASN A 187 -7.26 8.37 17.36
CA ASN A 187 -6.86 6.99 17.63
C ASN A 187 -7.94 6.26 18.45
N GLY A 188 -8.37 5.11 17.95
CA GLY A 188 -9.36 4.24 18.58
C GLY A 188 -10.81 4.75 18.51
N LYS A 189 -11.08 5.84 17.78
CA LYS A 189 -12.44 6.43 17.69
C LYS A 189 -13.27 5.89 16.54
N PHE A 190 -12.63 5.41 15.48
CA PHE A 190 -13.30 4.88 14.30
C PHE A 190 -13.06 3.36 14.23
N PRO A 191 -14.12 2.56 14.02
CA PRO A 191 -14.02 1.11 14.00
C PRO A 191 -13.23 0.62 12.78
N VAL A 192 -12.69 -0.60 12.88
CA VAL A 192 -12.21 -1.36 11.71
C VAL A 192 -13.39 -1.67 10.78
N ILE A 193 -13.21 -1.51 9.47
CA ILE A 193 -14.27 -1.65 8.46
C ILE A 193 -13.97 -2.76 7.44
N SER A 194 -15.01 -3.22 6.75
CA SER A 194 -14.92 -4.21 5.68
C SER A 194 -14.67 -3.55 4.33
N PHE A 195 -14.20 -4.33 3.35
CA PHE A 195 -14.01 -3.83 1.99
C PHE A 195 -15.33 -3.38 1.35
N GLN A 196 -16.47 -4.02 1.69
CA GLN A 196 -17.78 -3.57 1.21
C GLN A 196 -18.09 -2.15 1.69
N ASP A 197 -17.74 -1.79 2.93
CA ASP A 197 -17.96 -0.43 3.44
C ASP A 197 -17.19 0.59 2.59
N VAL A 198 -15.96 0.28 2.17
CA VAL A 198 -15.15 1.20 1.34
C VAL A 198 -15.69 1.31 -0.09
N ILE A 199 -16.16 0.22 -0.69
CA ILE A 199 -16.87 0.26 -1.98
C ILE A 199 -18.11 1.18 -1.88
N ASP A 200 -18.86 1.10 -0.78
CA ASP A 200 -20.04 1.93 -0.57
C ASP A 200 -19.66 3.41 -0.38
N ILE A 201 -18.58 3.72 0.35
CA ILE A 201 -18.02 5.08 0.45
C ILE A 201 -17.62 5.60 -0.93
N ALA A 202 -16.86 4.83 -1.71
CA ALA A 202 -16.42 5.24 -3.05
C ALA A 202 -17.61 5.53 -3.98
N LYS A 203 -18.64 4.68 -3.97
CA LYS A 203 -19.89 4.88 -4.74
C LYS A 203 -20.63 6.15 -4.28
N ALA A 204 -20.78 6.34 -2.97
CA ALA A 204 -21.46 7.50 -2.42
C ALA A 204 -20.74 8.81 -2.78
N ARG A 205 -19.42 8.86 -2.59
CA ARG A 205 -18.59 10.04 -2.91
C ARG A 205 -18.49 10.28 -4.42
N SER A 206 -18.51 9.23 -5.24
CA SER A 206 -18.60 9.39 -6.70
C SER A 206 -19.88 10.10 -7.11
N LYS A 207 -21.01 9.69 -6.52
CA LYS A 207 -22.32 10.31 -6.77
C LYS A 207 -22.38 11.76 -6.27
N GLU A 208 -21.85 12.02 -5.08
CA GLU A 208 -21.85 13.36 -4.48
C GLU A 208 -20.98 14.35 -5.25
N THR A 209 -19.78 13.95 -5.65
CA THR A 209 -18.81 14.83 -6.32
C THR A 209 -19.00 14.91 -7.83
N GLY A 210 -19.78 14.00 -8.42
CA GLY A 210 -19.94 13.88 -9.88
C GLY A 210 -18.68 13.39 -10.61
N ARG A 211 -17.68 12.89 -9.88
CA ARG A 211 -16.42 12.36 -10.41
C ARG A 211 -16.24 10.92 -9.89
N PRO A 212 -15.81 9.96 -10.72
CA PRO A 212 -15.48 8.62 -10.24
C PRO A 212 -14.39 8.66 -9.16
N VAL A 213 -14.68 8.03 -8.01
CA VAL A 213 -13.71 7.68 -6.98
C VAL A 213 -13.52 6.17 -7.07
N LEU A 214 -12.30 5.75 -7.38
CA LEU A 214 -11.95 4.34 -7.52
C LEU A 214 -11.68 3.71 -6.15
N VAL A 215 -11.87 2.40 -6.05
CA VAL A 215 -11.24 1.59 -5.00
C VAL A 215 -9.97 0.94 -5.55
N TYR A 216 -9.01 0.65 -4.70
CA TYR A 216 -7.69 0.16 -5.11
C TYR A 216 -7.20 -0.91 -4.12
N PRO A 217 -7.83 -2.09 -4.08
CA PRO A 217 -7.51 -3.10 -3.08
C PRO A 217 -6.17 -3.81 -3.35
N GLU A 218 -5.39 -3.98 -2.30
CA GLU A 218 -4.21 -4.82 -2.19
C GLU A 218 -4.54 -6.15 -1.51
N THR A 219 -4.18 -7.28 -2.12
CA THR A 219 -4.16 -8.57 -1.40
C THR A 219 -2.90 -8.63 -0.52
N LYS A 220 -3.05 -8.54 0.81
CA LYS A 220 -1.91 -8.59 1.74
C LYS A 220 -1.47 -10.01 2.03
N ASN A 221 -0.16 -10.24 2.07
CA ASN A 221 0.47 -11.52 2.41
C ASN A 221 -0.36 -12.74 1.93
N PRO A 222 -0.70 -12.86 0.63
CA PRO A 222 -1.66 -13.87 0.17
C PRO A 222 -1.35 -15.30 0.62
N THR A 223 -0.07 -15.67 0.62
CA THR A 223 0.38 -16.97 1.13
C THR A 223 -0.05 -17.19 2.59
N TRP A 224 0.18 -16.21 3.46
CA TRP A 224 -0.24 -16.27 4.87
C TRP A 224 -1.76 -16.25 5.02
N ASN A 225 -2.46 -15.30 4.38
CA ASN A 225 -3.91 -15.15 4.49
C ASN A 225 -4.65 -16.42 4.05
N ASN A 226 -4.21 -17.05 2.96
CA ASN A 226 -4.81 -18.29 2.47
C ASN A 226 -4.65 -19.44 3.46
N ALA A 227 -3.48 -19.59 4.09
CA ALA A 227 -3.27 -20.62 5.12
C ALA A 227 -4.19 -20.41 6.34
N GLN A 228 -4.30 -19.17 6.82
CA GLN A 228 -5.15 -18.82 7.96
C GLN A 228 -6.64 -19.05 7.64
N ALA A 229 -7.09 -18.59 6.47
CA ALA A 229 -8.47 -18.72 6.01
C ALA A 229 -8.87 -20.20 5.83
N ILE A 230 -7.99 -21.04 5.27
CA ILE A 230 -8.23 -22.49 5.18
C ILE A 230 -8.35 -23.10 6.58
N ALA A 231 -7.48 -22.75 7.52
CA ALA A 231 -7.54 -23.25 8.90
C ALA A 231 -8.84 -22.83 9.62
N ASN A 232 -9.37 -21.64 9.30
CA ASN A 232 -10.66 -21.13 9.75
C ASN A 232 -11.88 -21.72 9.00
N GLY A 233 -11.67 -22.50 7.94
CA GLY A 233 -12.74 -23.16 7.20
C GLY A 233 -13.32 -22.36 6.02
N CYS A 234 -12.63 -21.30 5.58
CA CYS A 234 -13.04 -20.46 4.45
C CYS A 234 -12.73 -21.07 3.08
N GLY A 235 -11.96 -22.16 3.03
CA GLY A 235 -11.54 -22.80 1.79
C GLY A 235 -11.03 -24.22 2.02
N ALA A 236 -10.90 -24.98 0.92
CA ALA A 236 -10.29 -26.30 0.94
C ALA A 236 -8.76 -26.20 0.99
N ALA A 237 -8.09 -27.28 1.39
CA ALA A 237 -6.62 -27.34 1.32
C ALA A 237 -6.13 -27.06 -0.11
N GLY A 238 -5.16 -26.15 -0.24
CA GLY A 238 -4.62 -25.71 -1.54
C GLY A 238 -5.49 -24.70 -2.32
N SER A 239 -6.65 -24.28 -1.78
CA SER A 239 -7.45 -23.20 -2.37
C SER A 239 -6.87 -21.82 -2.08
N HIS A 240 -7.44 -20.78 -2.69
CA HIS A 240 -6.96 -19.39 -2.61
C HIS A 240 -8.11 -18.48 -2.10
N PRO A 241 -8.58 -18.71 -0.86
CA PRO A 241 -9.79 -18.06 -0.35
C PRO A 241 -9.74 -16.52 -0.31
N LEU A 242 -8.55 -15.90 -0.15
CA LEU A 242 -8.41 -14.45 -0.20
C LEU A 242 -8.76 -13.91 -1.59
N GLU A 243 -8.13 -14.47 -2.62
CA GLU A 243 -8.37 -14.13 -4.01
C GLU A 243 -9.80 -14.45 -4.44
N ASP A 244 -10.32 -15.62 -4.05
CA ASP A 244 -11.70 -16.03 -4.35
C ASP A 244 -12.71 -15.06 -3.75
N ALA A 245 -12.51 -14.64 -2.50
CA ALA A 245 -13.35 -13.64 -1.85
C ALA A 245 -13.29 -12.28 -2.57
N LEU A 246 -12.10 -11.85 -2.99
CA LEU A 246 -11.91 -10.60 -3.73
C LEU A 246 -12.56 -10.64 -5.11
N ILE A 247 -12.35 -11.70 -5.88
CA ILE A 247 -13.03 -11.91 -7.17
C ILE A 247 -14.54 -11.86 -6.99
N LYS A 248 -15.06 -12.53 -5.97
CA LYS A 248 -16.50 -12.59 -5.69
C LYS A 248 -17.07 -11.20 -5.40
N ILE A 249 -16.48 -10.44 -4.47
CA ILE A 249 -17.02 -9.13 -4.10
C ILE A 249 -16.94 -8.11 -5.25
N ILE A 250 -15.91 -8.21 -6.10
CA ILE A 250 -15.76 -7.36 -7.30
C ILE A 250 -16.88 -7.68 -8.29
N LYS A 251 -17.16 -8.97 -8.53
CA LYS A 251 -18.26 -9.40 -9.41
C LYS A 251 -19.62 -8.99 -8.85
N ASP A 252 -19.86 -9.22 -7.56
CA ASP A 252 -21.13 -8.88 -6.89
C ASP A 252 -21.42 -7.37 -6.92
N ASN A 253 -20.37 -6.53 -6.93
CA ASN A 253 -20.49 -5.08 -7.02
C ASN A 253 -20.49 -4.53 -8.46
N GLY A 254 -20.44 -5.41 -9.48
CA GLY A 254 -20.43 -5.00 -10.89
C GLY A 254 -19.14 -4.29 -11.32
N LEU A 255 -18.02 -4.58 -10.63
CA LEU A 255 -16.73 -3.93 -10.85
C LEU A 255 -15.77 -4.76 -11.71
N ASN A 256 -16.19 -5.91 -12.24
CA ASN A 256 -15.30 -6.82 -12.98
C ASN A 256 -15.20 -6.51 -14.48
N THR A 257 -14.72 -5.31 -14.84
CA THR A 257 -14.36 -4.96 -16.22
C THR A 257 -13.09 -4.12 -16.24
N LYS A 258 -12.40 -4.02 -17.39
CA LYS A 258 -11.15 -3.23 -17.50
C LYS A 258 -11.34 -1.74 -17.20
N ASP A 259 -12.52 -1.20 -17.50
CA ASP A 259 -12.86 0.22 -17.34
C ASP A 259 -13.59 0.52 -16.02
N ALA A 260 -13.85 -0.50 -15.20
CA ALA A 260 -14.47 -0.31 -13.90
C ALA A 260 -13.59 0.57 -12.99
N PRO A 261 -14.18 1.31 -12.03
CA PRO A 261 -13.46 2.17 -11.10
C PRO A 261 -12.77 1.35 -9.99
N ILE A 262 -11.92 0.41 -10.39
CA ILE A 262 -11.15 -0.47 -9.51
C ILE A 262 -9.81 -0.83 -10.15
N LEU A 263 -8.75 -0.87 -9.34
CA LEU A 263 -7.46 -1.48 -9.70
C LEU A 263 -7.03 -2.41 -8.57
N VAL A 264 -6.66 -3.65 -8.88
CA VAL A 264 -6.23 -4.63 -7.87
C VAL A 264 -4.71 -4.72 -7.83
N GLN A 265 -4.10 -4.72 -6.65
CA GLN A 265 -2.65 -4.85 -6.49
C GLN A 265 -2.24 -5.98 -5.56
N SER A 266 -0.99 -6.41 -5.71
CA SER A 266 -0.36 -7.39 -4.84
C SER A 266 1.15 -7.32 -4.98
N PHE A 267 1.87 -7.62 -3.90
CA PHE A 267 3.30 -7.91 -3.95
C PHE A 267 3.59 -9.33 -4.48
N GLU A 268 2.69 -10.29 -4.26
CA GLU A 268 2.85 -11.68 -4.69
C GLU A 268 2.31 -11.89 -6.12
N PRO A 269 3.18 -12.12 -7.13
CA PRO A 269 2.74 -12.33 -8.52
C PRO A 269 1.85 -13.56 -8.68
N GLY A 270 2.00 -14.59 -7.84
CA GLY A 270 1.13 -15.76 -7.80
C GLY A 270 -0.34 -15.39 -7.58
N SER A 271 -0.61 -14.44 -6.69
CA SER A 271 -1.95 -13.94 -6.40
C SER A 271 -2.59 -13.27 -7.61
N LEU A 272 -1.85 -12.39 -8.30
CA LEU A 272 -2.31 -11.70 -9.52
C LEU A 272 -2.56 -12.69 -10.68
N LYS A 273 -1.63 -13.64 -10.89
CA LYS A 273 -1.76 -14.70 -11.90
C LYS A 273 -2.97 -15.59 -11.60
N TYR A 274 -3.21 -15.93 -10.34
CA TYR A 274 -4.38 -16.68 -9.91
C TYR A 274 -5.66 -15.91 -10.25
N MET A 275 -5.78 -14.66 -9.77
CA MET A 275 -6.99 -13.86 -10.01
C MET A 275 -7.28 -13.67 -11.50
N ARG A 276 -6.24 -13.40 -12.31
CA ARG A 276 -6.39 -13.29 -13.77
C ARG A 276 -6.93 -14.58 -14.38
N SER A 277 -6.37 -15.73 -14.01
CA SER A 277 -6.81 -17.03 -14.55
C SER A 277 -8.19 -17.48 -14.06
N HIS A 278 -8.68 -16.91 -12.96
CA HIS A 278 -10.00 -17.19 -12.36
C HIS A 278 -11.06 -16.13 -12.71
N GLY A 279 -10.84 -15.40 -13.81
CA GLY A 279 -11.85 -14.54 -14.42
C GLY A 279 -11.95 -13.14 -13.81
N LEU A 280 -10.88 -12.64 -13.20
CA LEU A 280 -10.75 -11.22 -12.87
C LEU A 280 -10.32 -10.43 -14.12
N GLU A 281 -11.21 -9.55 -14.58
CA GLU A 281 -11.02 -8.74 -15.79
C GLU A 281 -10.59 -7.30 -15.49
N THR A 282 -10.60 -6.90 -14.21
CA THR A 282 -10.13 -5.59 -13.77
C THR A 282 -8.65 -5.38 -14.10
N ARG A 283 -8.22 -4.12 -14.05
CA ARG A 283 -6.80 -3.79 -14.14
C ARG A 283 -6.06 -4.29 -12.90
N GLN A 284 -4.92 -4.93 -13.12
CA GLN A 284 -4.08 -5.48 -12.04
C GLN A 284 -2.69 -4.82 -12.01
N VAL A 285 -2.08 -4.73 -10.83
CA VAL A 285 -0.84 -3.99 -10.61
C VAL A 285 0.14 -4.80 -9.76
N GLN A 286 1.32 -5.08 -10.32
CA GLN A 286 2.41 -5.73 -9.59
C GLN A 286 3.12 -4.70 -8.71
N LEU A 287 3.10 -4.89 -7.40
CA LEU A 287 3.87 -4.08 -6.46
C LEU A 287 5.32 -4.56 -6.38
N ILE A 288 6.26 -3.63 -6.20
CA ILE A 288 7.70 -3.92 -6.19
C ILE A 288 8.35 -3.16 -5.02
N ASP A 289 8.77 -3.91 -4.00
CA ASP A 289 9.25 -3.37 -2.72
C ASP A 289 10.78 -3.27 -2.63
N GLY A 290 11.26 -2.65 -1.55
CA GLY A 290 12.66 -2.67 -1.14
C GLY A 290 12.84 -2.40 0.35
N ASN A 291 13.90 -2.96 0.95
CA ASN A 291 14.14 -2.84 2.40
C ASN A 291 14.70 -1.47 2.81
N GLY A 292 15.45 -0.81 1.92
CA GLY A 292 16.12 0.45 2.25
C GLY A 292 16.91 1.01 1.10
N ILE A 293 17.68 2.07 1.37
CA ILE A 293 18.55 2.71 0.37
C ILE A 293 19.99 2.59 0.88
N ASP A 294 20.88 2.07 0.03
CA ASP A 294 22.30 2.27 0.21
C ASP A 294 22.64 3.70 -0.23
N PHE A 295 22.68 4.64 0.70
CA PHE A 295 22.95 6.05 0.40
C PHE A 295 24.36 6.30 -0.17
N LYS A 296 25.29 5.34 -0.11
CA LYS A 296 26.61 5.43 -0.75
C LYS A 296 26.50 5.21 -2.26
N THR A 297 25.75 4.18 -2.67
CA THR A 297 25.65 3.76 -4.08
C THR A 297 24.38 4.25 -4.77
N GLY A 298 23.33 4.56 -4.02
CA GLY A 298 21.98 4.90 -4.49
C GLY A 298 21.10 3.71 -4.80
N LYS A 299 21.58 2.48 -4.58
CA LYS A 299 20.80 1.27 -4.84
C LYS A 299 19.78 1.02 -3.75
N VAL A 300 18.67 0.41 -4.12
CA VAL A 300 17.73 -0.18 -3.17
C VAL A 300 18.39 -1.43 -2.56
N LEU A 301 18.27 -1.56 -1.24
CA LEU A 301 18.73 -2.70 -0.47
C LEU A 301 17.66 -3.80 -0.50
N LEU A 302 18.11 -5.03 -0.75
CA LEU A 302 17.30 -6.24 -0.85
C LEU A 302 17.89 -7.34 0.06
N ASP A 303 18.00 -7.02 1.35
CA ASP A 303 18.65 -7.80 2.40
C ASP A 303 17.73 -8.18 3.58
N ASN A 304 16.41 -8.08 3.39
CA ASN A 304 15.37 -8.48 4.34
C ASN A 304 14.43 -9.56 3.77
N ILE A 305 13.91 -10.46 4.61
CA ILE A 305 13.00 -11.52 4.18
C ILE A 305 11.67 -11.02 3.58
N THR A 306 11.04 -9.99 4.14
CA THR A 306 9.71 -9.51 3.74
C THR A 306 9.76 -8.50 2.60
N ASN A 307 10.75 -7.60 2.59
CA ASN A 307 10.80 -6.49 1.62
C ASN A 307 11.75 -6.72 0.44
N SER A 308 12.39 -7.89 0.31
CA SER A 308 13.35 -8.15 -0.77
C SER A 308 12.84 -9.05 -1.87
N ARG A 309 11.86 -9.88 -1.56
CA ARG A 309 11.33 -10.91 -2.44
C ARG A 309 9.85 -11.13 -2.14
N PRO A 310 9.00 -11.33 -3.16
CA PRO A 310 7.66 -11.88 -2.95
C PRO A 310 7.69 -13.16 -2.10
N PHE A 311 6.79 -13.30 -1.13
CA PHE A 311 6.86 -14.45 -0.24
C PHE A 311 6.51 -15.77 -0.97
N ASP A 312 5.63 -15.75 -1.96
CA ASP A 312 5.36 -16.89 -2.84
C ASP A 312 6.61 -17.40 -3.58
N TRP A 313 7.50 -16.50 -4.01
CA TRP A 313 8.81 -16.86 -4.57
C TRP A 313 9.71 -17.55 -3.54
N THR A 314 9.71 -17.07 -2.29
CA THR A 314 10.44 -17.71 -1.19
C THR A 314 9.95 -19.14 -0.96
N ILE A 315 8.64 -19.35 -0.91
CA ILE A 315 8.04 -20.68 -0.74
C ILE A 315 8.30 -21.58 -1.96
N ALA A 316 8.30 -21.03 -3.17
CA ALA A 316 8.57 -21.76 -4.40
C ALA A 316 10.07 -22.07 -4.63
N GLY A 317 10.98 -21.49 -3.82
CA GLY A 317 12.42 -21.60 -4.03
C GLY A 317 12.96 -20.77 -5.20
N ASP A 318 12.22 -19.77 -5.64
CA ASP A 318 12.66 -18.83 -6.66
C ASP A 318 13.66 -17.84 -6.04
N ALA A 319 14.85 -17.80 -6.63
CA ALA A 319 15.95 -16.98 -6.16
C ALA A 319 15.86 -15.51 -6.57
N ARG A 320 14.97 -15.15 -7.48
CA ARG A 320 14.84 -13.76 -7.94
C ARG A 320 14.43 -12.84 -6.78
N LEU A 321 14.81 -11.58 -6.85
CA LEU A 321 14.42 -10.54 -5.90
C LEU A 321 13.56 -9.50 -6.65
N TYR A 322 13.03 -8.51 -5.93
CA TYR A 322 12.20 -7.47 -6.55
C TYR A 322 12.89 -6.71 -7.70
N ASP A 323 14.22 -6.56 -7.69
CA ASP A 323 14.94 -5.91 -8.78
C ASP A 323 14.87 -6.67 -10.11
N ALA A 324 14.69 -7.98 -10.08
CA ALA A 324 14.49 -8.80 -11.29
C ALA A 324 13.19 -8.43 -12.03
N MET A 325 12.19 -7.87 -11.32
CA MET A 325 10.94 -7.40 -11.93
C MET A 325 11.11 -6.10 -12.72
N LEU A 326 12.21 -5.37 -12.49
CA LEU A 326 12.47 -4.05 -13.05
C LEU A 326 13.30 -4.10 -14.35
N THR A 327 13.77 -5.28 -14.75
CA THR A 327 14.48 -5.47 -16.03
C THR A 327 13.50 -5.52 -17.20
N PRO A 328 13.94 -5.33 -18.46
CA PRO A 328 13.07 -5.51 -19.62
C PRO A 328 12.36 -6.87 -19.65
N GLU A 329 13.03 -7.94 -19.25
CA GLU A 329 12.45 -9.29 -19.17
C GLU A 329 11.42 -9.39 -18.04
N GLY A 330 11.72 -8.82 -16.87
CA GLY A 330 10.78 -8.78 -15.73
C GLY A 330 9.50 -8.01 -16.07
N LEU A 331 9.63 -6.84 -16.69
CA LEU A 331 8.48 -6.05 -17.15
C LEU A 331 7.68 -6.78 -18.23
N ALA A 332 8.34 -7.47 -19.16
CA ALA A 332 7.67 -8.30 -20.16
C ALA A 332 6.91 -9.47 -19.51
N GLU A 333 7.46 -10.10 -18.46
CA GLU A 333 6.75 -11.11 -17.68
C GLU A 333 5.52 -10.50 -16.99
N ILE A 334 5.67 -9.37 -16.30
CA ILE A 334 4.58 -8.66 -15.64
C ILE A 334 3.42 -8.38 -16.60
N LYS A 335 3.73 -7.93 -17.82
CA LYS A 335 2.72 -7.60 -18.84
C LYS A 335 1.80 -8.76 -19.20
N THR A 336 2.21 -10.01 -18.94
CA THR A 336 1.39 -11.20 -19.20
C THR A 336 0.22 -11.37 -18.23
N TYR A 337 0.28 -10.77 -17.03
CA TYR A 337 -0.75 -10.91 -16.00
C TYR A 337 -1.27 -9.57 -15.44
N ALA A 338 -0.46 -8.52 -15.44
CA ALA A 338 -0.80 -7.20 -14.93
C ALA A 338 -0.87 -6.13 -16.04
N ASP A 339 -1.50 -5.02 -15.69
CA ASP A 339 -1.71 -3.84 -16.54
C ASP A 339 -0.83 -2.65 -16.12
N GLY A 340 -0.21 -2.72 -14.95
CA GLY A 340 0.76 -1.73 -14.47
C GLY A 340 1.69 -2.28 -13.39
N ILE A 341 2.63 -1.43 -12.97
CA ILE A 341 3.52 -1.67 -11.85
C ILE A 341 3.36 -0.58 -10.80
N GLY A 342 3.52 -0.96 -9.53
CA GLY A 342 3.65 -0.03 -8.43
C GLY A 342 5.00 -0.19 -7.75
N PRO A 343 6.06 0.50 -8.19
CA PRO A 343 7.37 0.40 -7.57
C PRO A 343 7.55 1.40 -6.43
N TRP A 344 8.40 1.06 -5.47
CA TRP A 344 8.91 2.03 -4.50
C TRP A 344 9.72 3.14 -5.21
N LYS A 345 9.47 4.40 -4.82
CA LYS A 345 10.02 5.61 -5.48
C LYS A 345 11.54 5.64 -5.72
N PRO A 346 12.43 5.07 -4.87
CA PRO A 346 13.87 5.06 -5.11
C PRO A 346 14.33 4.22 -6.31
N TYR A 347 13.50 3.28 -6.79
CA TYR A 347 13.79 2.57 -8.05
C TYR A 347 13.69 3.47 -9.28
N ILE A 348 12.93 4.56 -9.19
CA ILE A 348 12.78 5.54 -10.27
C ILE A 348 13.77 6.70 -10.06
N VAL A 349 13.84 7.25 -8.86
CA VAL A 349 14.77 8.35 -8.51
C VAL A 349 15.68 7.91 -7.37
N PRO A 350 16.90 7.40 -7.66
CA PRO A 350 17.87 7.02 -6.65
C PRO A 350 18.29 8.21 -5.77
N LEU A 351 18.68 7.94 -4.52
CA LEU A 351 19.16 8.94 -3.57
C LEU A 351 20.59 8.63 -3.12
N ARG A 352 21.48 9.62 -3.12
CA ARG A 352 22.88 9.45 -2.69
C ARG A 352 23.37 10.59 -1.82
N ILE A 353 24.30 10.27 -0.93
CA ILE A 353 25.02 11.25 -0.11
C ILE A 353 26.44 11.39 -0.66
N VAL A 354 26.78 12.59 -1.14
CA VAL A 354 28.10 12.91 -1.70
C VAL A 354 28.59 14.26 -1.14
N PRO A 355 29.78 14.32 -0.50
CA PRO A 355 30.70 13.21 -0.23
C PRO A 355 30.16 12.24 0.84
N TRP A 356 30.44 10.93 0.66
CA TRP A 356 30.15 9.91 1.67
C TRP A 356 31.19 9.94 2.79
N LYS A 357 30.75 9.78 4.04
CA LYS A 357 31.64 9.54 5.18
C LYS A 357 31.45 8.09 5.66
N ASP A 358 32.53 7.38 5.93
CA ASP A 358 32.41 5.98 6.39
C ASP A 358 32.01 5.88 7.88
N SER A 359 32.31 6.90 8.69
CA SER A 359 31.99 6.92 10.13
C SER A 359 31.49 8.29 10.62
N ASN A 360 30.77 8.25 11.75
CA ASN A 360 30.40 9.42 12.54
C ASN A 360 31.59 9.89 13.41
N ALA A 361 31.46 11.07 14.01
CA ALA A 361 32.51 11.65 14.86
C ALA A 361 32.84 10.80 16.10
N ASP A 362 31.89 9.98 16.56
CA ASP A 362 32.06 9.03 17.66
C ASP A 362 32.65 7.67 17.22
N GLY A 363 33.01 7.53 15.94
CA GLY A 363 33.57 6.31 15.36
C GLY A 363 32.54 5.25 14.95
N THR A 364 31.24 5.48 15.17
CA THR A 364 30.19 4.55 14.73
C THR A 364 30.00 4.58 13.20
N PRO A 365 29.55 3.48 12.57
CA PRO A 365 29.28 3.47 11.13
C PRO A 365 28.22 4.52 10.75
N TYR A 366 28.52 5.33 9.74
CA TYR A 366 27.54 6.25 9.20
C TYR A 366 26.56 5.51 8.28
N LYS A 367 25.26 5.68 8.52
CA LYS A 367 24.20 5.07 7.71
C LYS A 367 23.55 6.05 6.72
N GLY A 368 23.67 7.36 6.98
CA GLY A 368 22.93 8.38 6.25
C GLY A 368 21.43 8.36 6.52
N SER A 369 20.73 9.34 5.96
CA SER A 369 19.28 9.44 5.99
C SER A 369 18.77 10.18 4.76
N THR A 370 17.49 9.99 4.42
CA THR A 370 16.86 10.64 3.25
C THR A 370 17.05 12.17 3.23
N PRO A 371 16.91 12.91 4.34
CA PRO A 371 17.10 14.37 4.34
C PRO A 371 18.54 14.82 4.11
N GLU A 372 19.51 13.92 4.27
CA GLU A 372 20.93 14.18 3.97
C GLU A 372 21.28 13.85 2.51
N ALA A 373 20.43 13.09 1.81
CA ALA A 373 20.68 12.60 0.47
C ALA A 373 20.12 13.53 -0.61
N SER A 374 20.84 13.65 -1.72
CA SER A 374 20.38 14.33 -2.93
C SER A 374 19.87 13.31 -3.95
N THR A 375 18.88 13.75 -4.72
CA THR A 375 18.32 12.96 -5.82
C THR A 375 19.34 12.78 -6.93
N GLN A 376 19.31 11.63 -7.59
CA GLN A 376 20.14 11.34 -8.76
C GLN A 376 19.29 11.46 -10.04
N ASP A 377 19.94 11.21 -11.18
CA ASP A 377 19.26 11.01 -12.45
C ASP A 377 18.28 9.85 -12.34
N ALA A 378 17.11 10.01 -12.95
CA ALA A 378 16.09 8.99 -12.94
C ALA A 378 16.51 7.77 -13.77
N THR A 379 16.06 6.59 -13.37
CA THR A 379 16.22 5.36 -14.15
C THR A 379 15.32 5.37 -15.38
N SER A 380 15.52 4.44 -16.31
CA SER A 380 14.66 4.27 -17.49
C SER A 380 13.33 3.57 -17.18
N LEU A 381 13.08 3.17 -15.93
CA LEU A 381 11.99 2.27 -15.53
C LEU A 381 10.61 2.73 -16.03
N VAL A 382 10.29 4.03 -15.88
CA VAL A 382 8.99 4.56 -16.35
C VAL A 382 8.85 4.42 -17.86
N ALA A 383 9.88 4.82 -18.61
CA ALA A 383 9.88 4.72 -20.06
C ALA A 383 9.85 3.26 -20.54
N ASP A 384 10.55 2.35 -19.86
CA ASP A 384 10.58 0.93 -20.21
C ASP A 384 9.26 0.23 -19.93
N ALA A 385 8.59 0.57 -18.82
CA ALA A 385 7.22 0.10 -18.54
C ALA A 385 6.22 0.61 -19.58
N HIS A 386 6.28 1.92 -19.93
CA HIS A 386 5.40 2.53 -20.92
C HIS A 386 5.55 1.94 -22.32
N LYS A 387 6.76 1.54 -22.73
CA LYS A 387 6.98 0.85 -24.03
C LYS A 387 6.19 -0.45 -24.15
N LEU A 388 5.87 -1.09 -23.02
CA LEU A 388 5.06 -2.31 -22.95
C LEU A 388 3.57 -2.02 -22.70
N GLY A 389 3.20 -0.74 -22.53
CA GLY A 389 1.84 -0.33 -22.16
C GLY A 389 1.50 -0.60 -20.69
N LEU A 390 2.49 -0.73 -19.81
CA LEU A 390 2.29 -0.80 -18.36
C LEU A 390 2.24 0.61 -17.79
N PHE A 391 1.18 0.97 -17.06
CA PHE A 391 1.17 2.20 -16.27
C PHE A 391 2.00 2.06 -14.99
N VAL A 392 2.46 3.17 -14.42
CA VAL A 392 3.34 3.22 -13.25
C VAL A 392 2.71 4.07 -12.14
N HIS A 393 2.29 3.43 -11.05
CA HIS A 393 1.72 4.07 -9.86
C HIS A 393 2.68 3.99 -8.67
N VAL A 394 3.39 5.07 -8.38
CA VAL A 394 4.56 5.04 -7.50
C VAL A 394 4.19 5.26 -6.04
N PHE A 395 4.80 4.52 -5.11
CA PHE A 395 4.58 4.69 -3.67
C PHE A 395 5.88 5.01 -2.90
N THR A 396 5.85 5.65 -1.73
CA THR A 396 4.75 6.44 -1.13
C THR A 396 5.26 7.86 -0.88
N PHE A 397 4.44 8.85 -1.23
CA PHE A 397 4.75 10.27 -1.06
C PHE A 397 4.24 10.73 0.31
N ARG A 398 5.15 11.36 1.07
CA ARG A 398 4.95 11.71 2.48
C ARG A 398 5.53 13.11 2.75
N ASN A 399 4.83 13.90 3.54
CA ASN A 399 5.20 15.31 3.78
C ASN A 399 6.26 15.48 4.86
N GLU A 400 6.41 14.50 5.74
CA GLU A 400 7.33 14.58 6.86
C GLU A 400 8.78 14.69 6.35
N LYS A 401 9.55 15.61 6.94
CA LYS A 401 10.91 15.94 6.51
C LYS A 401 11.78 14.71 6.34
N LYS A 402 11.65 13.70 7.21
CA LYS A 402 12.44 12.45 7.20
C LYS A 402 12.29 11.62 5.91
N TYR A 403 11.25 11.87 5.11
CA TYR A 403 11.00 11.17 3.85
C TYR A 403 11.35 11.99 2.60
N LEU A 404 11.82 13.24 2.77
CA LEU A 404 12.14 14.15 1.67
C LEU A 404 13.65 14.26 1.48
N ALA A 405 14.10 14.10 0.24
CA ALA A 405 15.50 14.35 -0.13
C ALA A 405 15.88 15.82 0.09
N ALA A 406 17.18 16.06 0.30
CA ALA A 406 17.75 17.39 0.56
C ALA A 406 17.35 18.41 -0.52
N ASP A 407 17.32 17.98 -1.79
CA ASP A 407 17.03 18.82 -2.96
C ASP A 407 15.62 19.41 -2.93
N TYR A 408 14.68 18.76 -2.24
CA TYR A 408 13.31 19.25 -2.08
C TYR A 408 13.22 20.36 -1.02
N ARG A 409 14.27 20.60 -0.23
CA ARG A 409 14.34 21.69 0.77
C ARG A 409 13.15 21.71 1.73
N GLY A 410 12.61 20.54 2.05
CA GLY A 410 11.43 20.37 2.92
C GLY A 410 10.09 20.70 2.27
N ASP A 411 10.04 20.97 0.96
CA ASP A 411 8.81 21.15 0.20
C ASP A 411 8.41 19.85 -0.51
N PRO A 412 7.38 19.13 -0.02
CA PRO A 412 6.94 17.89 -0.65
C PRO A 412 6.43 18.09 -2.08
N VAL A 413 5.89 19.26 -2.44
CA VAL A 413 5.38 19.54 -3.80
C VAL A 413 6.47 19.37 -4.85
N LEU A 414 7.72 19.68 -4.52
CA LEU A 414 8.85 19.51 -5.43
C LEU A 414 9.13 18.03 -5.76
N GLU A 415 8.86 17.11 -4.84
CA GLU A 415 8.96 15.67 -5.09
C GLU A 415 7.88 15.23 -6.10
N TYR A 416 6.61 15.57 -5.85
CA TYR A 416 5.52 15.26 -6.79
C TYR A 416 5.80 15.79 -8.20
N LEU A 417 6.21 17.06 -8.32
CA LEU A 417 6.52 17.67 -9.62
C LEU A 417 7.67 16.95 -10.33
N LYS A 418 8.70 16.50 -9.59
CA LYS A 418 9.78 15.70 -10.18
C LYS A 418 9.24 14.43 -10.81
N PHE A 419 8.41 13.66 -10.09
CA PHE A 419 7.86 12.40 -10.61
C PHE A 419 6.82 12.60 -11.72
N PHE A 420 5.96 13.62 -11.65
CA PHE A 420 5.02 13.93 -12.74
C PHE A 420 5.76 14.29 -14.04
N ARG A 421 6.86 15.03 -13.95
CA ARG A 421 7.73 15.34 -15.11
C ARG A 421 8.47 14.12 -15.66
N LEU A 422 8.60 13.05 -14.89
CA LEU A 422 9.12 11.76 -15.37
C LEU A 422 8.05 10.90 -16.05
N GLY A 423 6.78 11.30 -16.00
CA GLY A 423 5.68 10.61 -16.65
C GLY A 423 5.04 9.50 -15.83
N VAL A 424 5.19 9.48 -14.50
CA VAL A 424 4.44 8.52 -13.68
C VAL A 424 2.94 8.73 -13.85
N ASP A 425 2.18 7.64 -13.92
CA ASP A 425 0.74 7.65 -14.18
C ASP A 425 -0.08 7.93 -12.93
N GLY A 426 0.50 7.72 -11.76
CA GLY A 426 -0.13 7.98 -10.48
C GLY A 426 0.86 7.93 -9.32
N VAL A 427 0.44 8.51 -8.20
CA VAL A 427 1.23 8.55 -6.96
C VAL A 427 0.37 8.20 -5.76
N PHE A 428 0.84 7.23 -4.97
CA PHE A 428 0.29 6.94 -3.65
C PHE A 428 0.79 7.96 -2.64
N THR A 429 -0.14 8.57 -1.90
CA THR A 429 0.18 9.65 -0.95
C THR A 429 -0.56 9.51 0.37
N ASP A 430 0.14 9.79 1.46
CA ASP A 430 -0.43 9.90 2.80
C ASP A 430 -1.13 11.26 3.02
N PHE A 431 -0.93 12.22 2.09
CA PHE A 431 -1.35 13.60 2.17
C PHE A 431 -2.04 14.03 0.87
N THR A 432 -3.26 13.50 0.64
CA THR A 432 -4.08 13.74 -0.57
C THR A 432 -4.08 15.21 -1.00
N HIS A 433 -4.29 16.15 -0.07
CA HIS A 433 -4.32 17.58 -0.37
C HIS A 433 -3.02 18.12 -0.99
N THR A 434 -1.86 17.60 -0.58
CA THR A 434 -0.55 17.96 -1.15
C THR A 434 -0.40 17.40 -2.57
N GLY A 435 -0.78 16.13 -2.78
CA GLY A 435 -0.78 15.53 -4.12
C GLY A 435 -1.68 16.30 -5.09
N VAL A 436 -2.90 16.63 -4.66
CA VAL A 436 -3.85 17.43 -5.46
C VAL A 436 -3.30 18.83 -5.77
N ALA A 437 -2.70 19.51 -4.79
CA ALA A 437 -2.07 20.81 -5.00
C ALA A 437 -0.89 20.74 -5.99
N ALA A 438 -0.06 19.70 -5.88
CA ALA A 438 1.07 19.47 -6.78
C ALA A 438 0.60 19.18 -8.21
N ARG A 439 -0.44 18.35 -8.39
CA ARG A 439 -1.04 18.10 -9.70
C ARG A 439 -1.61 19.37 -10.30
N ALA A 440 -2.30 20.19 -9.51
CA ALA A 440 -2.81 21.48 -9.99
C ALA A 440 -1.67 22.43 -10.44
N ALA A 441 -0.53 22.41 -9.74
CA ALA A 441 0.66 23.14 -10.18
C ALA A 441 1.24 22.60 -11.50
N TYR A 442 1.29 21.27 -11.64
CA TYR A 442 1.76 20.62 -12.86
C TYR A 442 0.85 20.91 -14.07
N LEU A 443 -0.48 20.89 -13.89
CA LEU A 443 -1.45 21.26 -14.94
C LEU A 443 -1.18 22.68 -15.46
N ARG A 444 -0.98 23.65 -14.55
CA ARG A 444 -0.62 25.03 -14.93
C ARG A 444 0.72 25.12 -15.67
N GLU A 445 1.72 24.32 -15.28
CA GLU A 445 3.01 24.24 -15.98
C GLU A 445 2.86 23.75 -17.43
N LEU A 446 1.89 22.87 -17.68
CA LEU A 446 1.59 22.35 -19.01
C LEU A 446 0.56 23.20 -19.80
N GLY A 447 -0.04 24.22 -19.19
CA GLY A 447 -1.02 25.10 -19.82
C GLY A 447 -2.45 24.54 -19.88
N TRP A 448 -2.82 23.66 -18.93
CA TRP A 448 -4.16 23.10 -18.76
C TRP A 448 -5.02 23.86 -17.76
#